data_AF-A0A953JCZ8-F1
#
_entry.id   AF-A0A953JCZ8-F1
#
_cell.length_a   1.000
_cell.length_b   1.000
_cell.length_c   1.000
_cell.angle_alpha   90.00
_cell.angle_beta   90.00
_cell.angle_gamma   90.00
#
_symmetry.space_group_name_H-M   'P 1'
#
loop_
_entity.id
_entity.type
_entity.pdbx_description
1 polymer ?
#
loop_
_entity_poly.entity_id
_entity_poly.type
_entity_poly.pdbx_seq_one_letter_code
_entity_poly.pdbx_strand_id
1 'polypeptide(L)'
;MRGEWAATLNRLATAAKQRWEADEAAIDSGLDTAATVQQRYLALQELLDREQALLDQASARARTLAAYEAAAAALAMARAASAQAGMAAAAEAVALPVPPTYRELYQAAAKTCPGLRWQVLAAIGQVETHHGRGSMVSSAGALGPMQFLPATFVRYAKDGNGDGKADIWNPADAIFTAARYLCANGAGNGDAGLQAALWNYNHADWYVQLVLALAAKIS
;
A
#
# COMPACT_ATOMS: atom_id res chain seq x y z
N MET A 1 8.66 17.24 -12.37
CA MET A 1 9.45 16.10 -12.86
C MET A 1 9.18 15.71 -14.32
N ARG A 2 8.09 15.02 -14.71
CA ARG A 2 7.88 14.64 -16.14
C ARG A 2 7.72 15.82 -17.11
N GLY A 3 7.04 16.90 -16.71
CA GLY A 3 6.82 18.08 -17.56
C GLY A 3 8.08 18.92 -17.83
N GLU A 4 8.96 19.07 -16.83
CA GLU A 4 10.21 19.82 -16.96
C GLU A 4 11.24 19.08 -17.83
N TRP A 5 11.19 17.74 -17.81
CA TRP A 5 12.01 16.89 -18.67
C TRP A 5 11.65 17.05 -20.14
N ALA A 6 10.35 17.04 -20.47
CA ALA A 6 9.88 17.25 -21.84
C ALA A 6 10.26 18.64 -22.37
N ALA A 7 10.11 19.69 -21.55
CA ALA A 7 10.48 21.05 -21.93
C ALA A 7 12.01 21.23 -22.14
N THR A 8 12.83 20.45 -21.43
CA THR A 8 14.29 20.48 -21.58
C THR A 8 14.73 19.77 -22.85
N LEU A 9 14.14 18.61 -23.16
CA LEU A 9 14.39 17.91 -24.42
C LEU A 9 14.01 18.75 -25.64
N ASN A 10 12.88 19.46 -25.59
CA ASN A 10 12.42 20.29 -26.71
C ASN A 10 13.37 21.48 -26.99
N ARG A 11 13.93 22.08 -25.93
CA ARG A 11 14.93 23.16 -26.06
C ARG A 11 16.24 22.65 -26.66
N LEU A 12 16.70 21.45 -26.25
CA LEU A 12 17.90 20.83 -26.79
C LEU A 12 17.74 20.47 -28.28
N ALA A 13 16.60 19.91 -28.66
CA ALA A 13 16.29 19.58 -30.05
C ALA A 13 16.23 20.84 -30.94
N THR A 14 15.63 21.93 -30.43
CA THR A 14 15.56 23.21 -31.15
C THR A 14 16.95 23.82 -31.35
N ALA A 15 17.79 23.80 -30.31
CA ALA A 15 19.16 24.32 -30.40
C ALA A 15 20.04 23.48 -31.36
N ALA A 16 19.89 22.15 -31.35
CA ALA A 16 20.58 21.27 -32.28
C ALA A 16 20.19 21.57 -33.73
N LYS A 17 18.89 21.73 -34.01
CA LYS A 17 18.38 22.09 -35.33
C LYS A 17 18.92 23.45 -35.83
N GLN A 18 18.87 24.47 -34.98
CA GLN A 18 19.37 25.82 -35.35
C GLN A 18 20.87 25.80 -35.67
N ARG A 19 21.65 25.00 -34.94
CA ARG A 19 23.07 24.86 -35.20
C ARG A 19 23.35 24.10 -36.49
N TRP A 20 22.60 23.04 -36.77
CA TRP A 20 22.66 22.32 -38.04
C TRP A 20 22.41 23.26 -39.22
N GLU A 21 21.32 24.04 -39.16
CA GLU A 21 20.95 24.98 -40.23
C GLU A 21 22.02 26.06 -40.45
N ALA A 22 22.69 26.52 -39.38
CA ALA A 22 23.79 27.48 -39.46
C ALA A 22 25.06 26.87 -40.06
N ASP A 23 25.42 25.65 -39.65
CA ASP A 23 26.58 24.92 -40.17
C ASP A 23 26.38 24.58 -41.68
N GLU A 24 25.16 24.17 -42.06
CA GLU A 24 24.78 23.90 -43.46
C GLU A 24 24.87 25.16 -44.34
N ALA A 25 24.35 26.29 -43.86
CA ALA A 25 24.40 27.57 -44.58
C ALA A 25 25.83 28.10 -44.75
N ALA A 26 26.70 27.92 -43.76
CA ALA A 26 28.11 28.29 -43.85
C ALA A 26 28.84 27.48 -44.93
N ILE A 27 28.53 26.17 -45.02
CA ILE A 27 29.08 25.26 -46.02
C ILE A 27 28.63 25.64 -47.45
N ASP A 28 27.37 26.05 -47.65
CA ASP A 28 26.85 26.45 -48.97
C ASP A 28 27.51 27.73 -49.52
N SER A 29 27.94 28.64 -48.66
CA SER A 29 28.48 29.94 -49.05
C SER A 29 29.92 29.92 -49.63
N GLY A 30 30.64 28.81 -49.55
CA GLY A 30 32.06 28.68 -49.94
C GLY A 30 32.34 27.94 -51.27
N LEU A 31 31.34 27.76 -52.14
CA LEU A 31 31.38 26.83 -53.29
C LEU A 31 31.96 27.46 -54.58
N ASP A 32 33.24 27.18 -54.89
CA ASP A 32 33.85 27.58 -56.18
C ASP A 32 34.45 26.42 -57.03
N THR A 33 34.62 25.17 -56.54
CA THR A 33 35.11 24.01 -57.35
C THR A 33 34.64 22.61 -56.89
N ALA A 34 34.89 21.56 -57.70
CA ALA A 34 34.58 20.16 -57.36
C ALA A 34 35.37 19.60 -56.14
N ALA A 35 36.56 20.14 -55.85
CA ALA A 35 37.32 19.81 -54.64
C ALA A 35 36.58 20.24 -53.36
N THR A 36 35.75 21.27 -53.46
CA THR A 36 34.93 21.81 -52.36
C THR A 36 33.73 20.88 -52.04
N VAL A 37 33.23 20.11 -53.01
CA VAL A 37 32.11 19.16 -52.80
C VAL A 37 32.52 17.94 -51.98
N GLN A 38 33.72 17.39 -52.22
CA GLN A 38 34.23 16.26 -51.44
C GLN A 38 34.52 16.67 -49.98
N GLN A 39 35.06 17.87 -49.77
CA GLN A 39 35.28 18.42 -48.42
C GLN A 39 33.96 18.63 -47.68
N ARG A 40 32.90 19.10 -48.37
CA ARG A 40 31.54 19.19 -47.82
C ARG A 40 30.98 17.83 -47.41
N TYR A 41 31.14 16.82 -48.26
CA TYR A 41 30.68 15.47 -47.93
C TYR A 41 31.34 14.95 -46.66
N LEU A 42 32.65 15.11 -46.51
CA LEU A 42 33.38 14.70 -45.31
C LEU A 42 32.97 15.52 -44.07
N ALA A 43 32.77 16.83 -44.21
CA ALA A 43 32.31 17.68 -43.11
C ALA A 43 30.89 17.30 -42.64
N LEU A 44 29.97 16.98 -43.57
CA LEU A 44 28.63 16.50 -43.25
C LEU A 44 28.67 15.11 -42.57
N GLN A 45 29.57 14.22 -43.01
CA GLN A 45 29.77 12.93 -42.34
C GLN A 45 30.27 13.13 -40.90
N GLU A 46 31.21 14.05 -40.67
CA GLU A 46 31.71 14.32 -39.32
C GLU A 46 30.61 14.93 -38.41
N LEU A 47 29.74 15.78 -38.96
CA LEU A 47 28.58 16.30 -38.23
C LEU A 47 27.57 15.19 -37.89
N LEU A 48 27.27 14.32 -38.84
CA LEU A 48 26.37 13.18 -38.63
C LEU A 48 26.91 12.22 -37.56
N ASP A 49 28.21 11.91 -37.61
CA ASP A 49 28.87 11.06 -36.61
C ASP A 49 28.84 11.67 -35.21
N ARG A 50 29.05 13.00 -35.10
CA ARG A 50 28.94 13.73 -33.83
C ARG A 50 27.51 13.70 -33.28
N GLU A 51 26.50 13.87 -34.13
CA GLU A 51 25.09 13.81 -33.72
C GLU A 51 24.70 12.40 -33.25
N GLN A 52 25.13 11.36 -33.97
CA GLN A 52 24.92 9.97 -33.58
C GLN A 52 25.57 9.66 -32.22
N ALA A 53 26.79 10.14 -31.96
CA ALA A 53 27.46 9.96 -30.67
C ALA A 53 26.69 10.64 -29.52
N LEU A 54 26.07 11.80 -29.75
CA LEU A 54 25.23 12.48 -28.75
C LEU A 54 23.94 11.70 -28.48
N LEU A 55 23.30 11.15 -29.51
CA LEU A 55 22.11 10.28 -29.37
C LEU A 55 22.42 9.00 -28.58
N ASP A 56 23.59 8.39 -28.82
CA ASP A 56 24.05 7.21 -28.09
C ASP A 56 24.30 7.52 -26.61
N GLN A 57 24.95 8.66 -26.31
CA GLN A 57 25.16 9.12 -24.93
C GLN A 57 23.84 9.41 -24.21
N ALA A 58 22.89 10.07 -24.88
CA ALA A 58 21.56 10.34 -24.32
C ALA A 58 20.79 9.03 -24.04
N SER A 59 20.85 8.08 -24.97
CA SER A 59 20.23 6.75 -24.84
C SER A 59 20.84 5.94 -23.71
N ALA A 60 22.17 5.97 -23.55
CA ALA A 60 22.86 5.31 -22.44
C ALA A 60 22.42 5.89 -21.08
N ARG A 61 22.38 7.22 -20.95
CA ARG A 61 21.90 7.89 -19.73
C ARG A 61 20.44 7.55 -19.41
N ALA A 62 19.56 7.50 -20.42
CA ALA A 62 18.17 7.12 -20.22
C ALA A 62 18.02 5.67 -19.72
N ARG A 63 18.80 4.73 -20.28
CA ARG A 63 18.85 3.33 -19.79
C ARG A 63 19.32 3.25 -18.35
N THR A 64 20.33 4.02 -17.97
CA THR A 64 20.81 4.10 -16.59
C THR A 64 19.73 4.62 -15.64
N LEU A 65 18.99 5.66 -16.00
CA LEU A 65 17.88 6.18 -15.19
C LEU A 65 16.76 5.14 -15.02
N ALA A 66 16.36 4.47 -16.12
CA ALA A 66 15.36 3.41 -16.05
C ALA A 66 15.79 2.24 -15.15
N ALA A 67 17.08 1.87 -15.18
CA ALA A 67 17.64 0.86 -14.28
C ALA A 67 17.60 1.31 -12.81
N TYR A 68 17.88 2.59 -12.51
CA TYR A 68 17.74 3.13 -11.15
C TYR A 68 16.29 3.14 -10.66
N GLU A 69 15.33 3.54 -11.50
CA GLU A 69 13.89 3.50 -11.14
C GLU A 69 13.42 2.07 -10.86
N ALA A 70 13.83 1.11 -11.69
CA ALA A 70 13.53 -0.31 -11.48
C ALA A 70 14.17 -0.84 -10.17
N ALA A 71 15.42 -0.49 -9.89
CA ALA A 71 16.08 -0.86 -8.63
C ALA A 71 15.40 -0.24 -7.40
N ALA A 72 14.96 1.02 -7.50
CA ALA A 72 14.22 1.69 -6.42
C ALA A 72 12.86 1.02 -6.16
N ALA A 73 12.12 0.66 -7.23
CA ALA A 73 10.88 -0.09 -7.12
C ALA A 73 11.09 -1.48 -6.50
N ALA A 74 12.12 -2.21 -6.93
CA ALA A 74 12.48 -3.50 -6.35
C ALA A 74 12.85 -3.40 -4.87
N LEU A 75 13.62 -2.37 -4.47
CA LEU A 75 13.94 -2.11 -3.07
C LEU A 75 12.69 -1.77 -2.24
N ALA A 76 11.76 -0.99 -2.79
CA ALA A 76 10.49 -0.70 -2.13
C ALA A 76 9.66 -1.98 -1.92
N MET A 77 9.57 -2.85 -2.94
CA MET A 77 8.91 -4.15 -2.84
C MET A 77 9.59 -5.05 -1.80
N ALA A 78 10.93 -5.10 -1.77
CA ALA A 78 11.68 -5.89 -0.79
C ALA A 78 11.46 -5.41 0.64
N ARG A 79 11.41 -4.08 0.87
CA ARG A 79 11.08 -3.50 2.18
C ARG A 79 9.66 -3.84 2.61
N ALA A 80 8.68 -3.74 1.71
CA ALA A 80 7.29 -4.11 2.00
C ALA A 80 7.17 -5.60 2.34
N ALA A 81 7.84 -6.49 1.58
CA ALA A 81 7.86 -7.92 1.86
C ALA A 81 8.51 -8.24 3.21
N SER A 82 9.61 -7.55 3.56
CA SER A 82 10.27 -7.70 4.86
C SER A 82 9.37 -7.24 6.01
N ALA A 83 8.65 -6.12 5.85
CA ALA A 83 7.69 -5.65 6.85
C ALA A 83 6.52 -6.64 7.04
N GLN A 84 5.97 -7.16 5.94
CA GLN A 84 4.91 -8.17 5.98
C GLN A 84 5.36 -9.46 6.65
N ALA A 85 6.58 -9.93 6.37
CA ALA A 85 7.17 -11.09 7.03
C ALA A 85 7.37 -10.85 8.54
N GLY A 86 7.82 -9.64 8.91
CA GLY A 86 7.94 -9.22 10.31
C GLY A 86 6.59 -9.26 11.04
N MET A 87 5.52 -8.79 10.41
CA MET A 87 4.17 -8.85 10.98
C MET A 87 3.66 -10.29 11.11
N ALA A 88 3.91 -11.14 10.11
CA ALA A 88 3.53 -12.55 10.18
C ALA A 88 4.28 -13.30 11.30
N ALA A 89 5.55 -12.97 11.53
CA ALA A 89 6.35 -13.50 12.64
C ALA A 89 5.84 -12.98 13.99
N ALA A 90 5.48 -11.71 14.10
CA ALA A 90 4.86 -11.15 15.30
C ALA A 90 3.53 -11.85 15.61
N ALA A 91 2.67 -12.03 14.60
CA ALA A 91 1.42 -12.76 14.72
C ALA A 91 1.63 -14.21 15.21
N GLU A 92 2.65 -14.91 14.68
CA GLU A 92 3.01 -16.25 15.16
C GLU A 92 3.42 -16.24 16.63
N ALA A 93 4.27 -15.29 17.03
CA ALA A 93 4.79 -15.21 18.39
C ALA A 93 3.71 -14.91 19.44
N VAL A 94 2.64 -14.20 19.05
CA VAL A 94 1.55 -13.81 19.97
C VAL A 94 0.28 -14.62 19.80
N ALA A 95 0.20 -15.51 18.80
CA ALA A 95 -0.98 -16.35 18.53
C ALA A 95 -1.31 -17.23 19.74
N LEU A 96 -2.56 -17.20 20.18
CA LEU A 96 -3.06 -18.07 21.25
C LEU A 96 -4.21 -18.93 20.73
N PRO A 97 -4.39 -20.15 21.27
CA PRO A 97 -5.57 -20.95 20.96
C PRO A 97 -6.85 -20.21 21.35
N VAL A 98 -7.82 -20.22 20.44
CA VAL A 98 -9.16 -19.68 20.67
C VAL A 98 -9.93 -20.64 21.60
N PRO A 99 -10.39 -20.19 22.80
CA PRO A 99 -11.22 -21.01 23.67
C PRO A 99 -12.50 -21.48 22.96
N PRO A 100 -12.97 -22.73 23.15
CA PRO A 100 -14.15 -23.25 22.45
C PRO A 100 -15.40 -22.37 22.61
N THR A 101 -15.67 -21.87 23.82
CA THR A 101 -16.81 -20.99 24.09
C THR A 101 -16.74 -19.68 23.31
N TYR A 102 -15.56 -19.06 23.22
CA TYR A 102 -15.33 -17.87 22.41
C TYR A 102 -15.42 -18.16 20.91
N ARG A 103 -14.90 -19.32 20.47
CA ARG A 103 -14.99 -19.75 19.06
C ARG A 103 -16.44 -19.82 18.59
N GLU A 104 -17.31 -20.42 19.37
CA GLU A 104 -18.75 -20.52 19.06
C GLU A 104 -19.37 -19.13 18.92
N LEU A 105 -19.05 -18.21 19.84
CA LEU A 105 -19.52 -16.83 19.79
C LEU A 105 -19.00 -16.07 18.56
N TYR A 106 -17.71 -16.18 18.23
CA TYR A 106 -17.15 -15.56 17.03
C TYR A 106 -17.81 -16.08 15.75
N GLN A 107 -18.00 -17.39 15.65
CA GLN A 107 -18.63 -18.02 14.50
C GLN A 107 -20.11 -17.63 14.36
N ALA A 108 -20.84 -17.54 15.47
CA ALA A 108 -22.22 -17.10 15.48
C ALA A 108 -22.36 -15.62 15.12
N ALA A 109 -21.54 -14.75 15.72
CA ALA A 109 -21.57 -13.32 15.49
C ALA A 109 -21.19 -12.95 14.05
N ALA A 110 -20.20 -13.61 13.46
CA ALA A 110 -19.78 -13.36 12.09
C ALA A 110 -20.92 -13.57 11.08
N LYS A 111 -21.83 -14.52 11.31
CA LYS A 111 -23.00 -14.77 10.44
C LYS A 111 -23.94 -13.58 10.35
N THR A 112 -23.88 -12.64 11.29
CA THR A 112 -24.69 -11.41 11.25
C THR A 112 -24.17 -10.37 10.26
N CYS A 113 -22.97 -10.56 9.71
CA CYS A 113 -22.38 -9.69 8.71
C CYS A 113 -21.86 -10.51 7.50
N PRO A 114 -22.62 -10.57 6.40
CA PRO A 114 -22.16 -11.24 5.18
C PRO A 114 -20.79 -10.72 4.73
N GLY A 115 -19.85 -11.62 4.44
CA GLY A 115 -18.48 -11.30 4.05
C GLY A 115 -17.48 -11.17 5.20
N LEU A 116 -17.94 -11.02 6.46
CA LEU A 116 -17.05 -11.00 7.62
C LEU A 116 -16.67 -12.43 8.02
N ARG A 117 -15.38 -12.76 8.01
CA ARG A 117 -14.88 -14.05 8.50
C ARG A 117 -14.80 -14.06 10.03
N TRP A 118 -15.19 -15.16 10.68
CA TRP A 118 -15.15 -15.26 12.15
C TRP A 118 -13.73 -15.17 12.72
N GLN A 119 -12.71 -15.56 11.94
CA GLN A 119 -11.31 -15.42 12.30
C GLN A 119 -10.91 -13.96 12.55
N VAL A 120 -11.56 -12.99 11.90
CA VAL A 120 -11.31 -11.56 12.16
C VAL A 120 -11.76 -11.18 13.57
N LEU A 121 -12.96 -11.61 13.98
CA LEU A 121 -13.45 -11.37 15.33
C LEU A 121 -12.56 -12.04 16.38
N ALA A 122 -12.12 -13.27 16.10
CA ALA A 122 -11.19 -13.99 16.96
C ALA A 122 -9.85 -13.25 17.09
N ALA A 123 -9.27 -12.78 15.97
CA ALA A 123 -8.03 -12.03 15.98
C ALA A 123 -8.14 -10.71 16.77
N ILE A 124 -9.25 -9.96 16.64
CA ILE A 124 -9.53 -8.79 17.47
C ILE A 124 -9.58 -9.20 18.94
N GLY A 125 -10.42 -10.18 19.30
CA GLY A 125 -10.53 -10.62 20.70
C GLY A 125 -9.22 -11.13 21.30
N GLN A 126 -8.31 -11.66 20.48
CA GLN A 126 -6.95 -12.00 20.90
C GLN A 126 -6.13 -10.75 21.22
N VAL A 127 -6.08 -9.78 20.30
CA VAL A 127 -5.32 -8.53 20.46
C VAL A 127 -5.84 -7.72 21.64
N GLU A 128 -7.16 -7.64 21.81
CA GLU A 128 -7.78 -6.83 22.85
C GLU A 128 -7.58 -7.41 24.26
N THR A 129 -7.86 -8.71 24.44
CA THR A 129 -7.89 -9.30 25.80
C THR A 129 -7.44 -10.75 25.87
N HIS A 130 -6.75 -11.27 24.85
CA HIS A 130 -6.42 -12.71 24.76
C HIS A 130 -7.66 -13.61 24.88
N HIS A 131 -8.78 -13.20 24.28
CA HIS A 131 -10.10 -13.83 24.42
C HIS A 131 -10.62 -13.82 25.87
N GLY A 132 -10.57 -12.65 26.50
CA GLY A 132 -11.05 -12.40 27.86
C GLY A 132 -10.18 -12.95 28.99
N ARG A 133 -8.93 -13.35 28.71
CA ARG A 133 -7.97 -13.80 29.74
C ARG A 133 -7.10 -12.67 30.29
N GLY A 134 -6.99 -11.57 29.54
CA GLY A 134 -6.23 -10.38 29.91
C GLY A 134 -7.04 -9.35 30.70
N SER A 135 -6.47 -8.16 30.88
CA SER A 135 -7.19 -7.04 31.47
C SER A 135 -8.38 -6.66 30.59
N MET A 136 -9.56 -6.53 31.20
CA MET A 136 -10.78 -6.04 30.55
C MET A 136 -11.05 -4.55 30.84
N VAL A 137 -10.10 -3.87 31.48
CA VAL A 137 -10.11 -2.42 31.70
C VAL A 137 -8.78 -1.86 31.21
N SER A 138 -8.86 -0.89 30.32
CA SER A 138 -7.68 -0.14 29.89
C SER A 138 -7.60 1.23 30.57
N SER A 139 -6.40 1.81 30.63
CA SER A 139 -6.18 3.19 31.10
C SER A 139 -6.90 4.24 30.24
N ALA A 140 -7.21 3.92 28.98
CA ALA A 140 -7.96 4.77 28.06
C ALA A 140 -9.49 4.64 28.22
N GLY A 141 -9.97 3.83 29.18
CA GLY A 141 -11.40 3.66 29.46
C GLY A 141 -12.14 2.68 28.54
N ALA A 142 -11.44 1.95 27.68
CA ALA A 142 -12.01 0.83 26.94
C ALA A 142 -12.22 -0.39 27.86
N LEU A 143 -13.35 -1.07 27.70
CA LEU A 143 -13.87 -2.09 28.61
C LEU A 143 -14.26 -3.38 27.91
N GLY A 144 -14.24 -4.48 28.67
CA GLY A 144 -14.77 -5.77 28.29
C GLY A 144 -13.87 -6.56 27.33
N PRO A 145 -14.30 -7.77 26.92
CA PRO A 145 -13.45 -8.69 26.17
C PRO A 145 -13.10 -8.21 24.75
N MET A 146 -13.86 -7.26 24.21
CA MET A 146 -13.61 -6.64 22.90
C MET A 146 -13.13 -5.17 23.03
N GLN A 147 -12.79 -4.73 24.25
CA GLN A 147 -12.20 -3.41 24.54
C GLN A 147 -12.94 -2.23 23.87
N PHE A 148 -14.24 -2.13 24.09
CA PHE A 148 -15.02 -1.01 23.59
C PHE A 148 -14.90 0.21 24.49
N LEU A 149 -14.83 1.41 23.91
CA LEU A 149 -15.20 2.62 24.63
C LEU A 149 -16.72 2.58 24.95
N PRO A 150 -17.18 2.96 26.15
CA PRO A 150 -18.58 2.87 26.54
C PRO A 150 -19.56 3.55 25.57
N ALA A 151 -19.21 4.74 25.06
CA ALA A 151 -20.03 5.47 24.10
C ALA A 151 -20.18 4.72 22.76
N THR A 152 -19.10 4.08 22.30
CA THR A 152 -19.13 3.25 21.09
C THR A 152 -19.98 2.01 21.31
N PHE A 153 -19.82 1.33 22.46
CA PHE A 153 -20.64 0.16 22.79
C PHE A 153 -22.13 0.50 22.74
N VAL A 154 -22.58 1.56 23.42
CA VAL A 154 -23.98 1.99 23.44
C VAL A 154 -24.56 2.19 22.04
N ARG A 155 -23.77 2.73 21.11
CA ARG A 155 -24.22 2.98 19.73
C ARG A 155 -24.44 1.69 18.91
N TYR A 156 -23.66 0.65 19.18
CA TYR A 156 -23.66 -0.58 18.39
C TYR A 156 -24.17 -1.81 19.16
N ALA A 157 -24.52 -1.63 20.44
CA ALA A 157 -24.85 -2.68 21.38
C ALA A 157 -25.81 -3.70 20.78
N LYS A 158 -25.46 -4.98 20.91
CA LYS A 158 -26.27 -6.12 20.51
C LYS A 158 -26.30 -7.10 21.66
N ASP A 159 -27.51 -7.37 22.14
CA ASP A 159 -27.79 -8.50 23.03
C ASP A 159 -27.54 -9.79 22.23
N GLY A 160 -26.43 -10.45 22.57
CA GLY A 160 -25.86 -11.61 21.89
C GLY A 160 -26.24 -12.93 22.55
N ASN A 161 -26.58 -12.94 23.84
CA ASN A 161 -27.06 -14.12 24.56
C ASN A 161 -28.59 -14.19 24.69
N GLY A 162 -29.31 -13.10 24.37
CA GLY A 162 -30.76 -13.03 24.35
C GLY A 162 -31.41 -12.85 25.72
N ASP A 163 -30.68 -12.32 26.71
CA ASP A 163 -31.20 -12.13 28.07
C ASP A 163 -32.00 -10.82 28.27
N GLY A 164 -32.10 -10.01 27.21
CA GLY A 164 -32.82 -8.74 27.18
C GLY A 164 -31.94 -7.52 27.49
N LYS A 165 -30.65 -7.69 27.76
CA LYS A 165 -29.71 -6.61 28.07
C LYS A 165 -28.37 -6.81 27.34
N ALA A 166 -27.91 -5.78 26.63
CA ALA A 166 -26.54 -5.76 26.14
C ALA A 166 -25.58 -5.28 27.24
N ASP A 167 -24.68 -6.15 27.69
CA ASP A 167 -23.67 -5.88 28.70
C ASP A 167 -22.25 -5.92 28.11
N ILE A 168 -21.50 -4.81 28.24
CA ILE A 168 -20.14 -4.69 27.70
C ILE A 168 -19.16 -5.73 28.26
N TRP A 169 -19.45 -6.28 29.45
CA TRP A 169 -18.62 -7.30 30.10
C TRP A 169 -18.97 -8.72 29.67
N ASN A 170 -20.16 -8.92 29.10
CA ASN A 170 -20.60 -10.22 28.62
C ASN A 170 -19.91 -10.55 27.29
N PRO A 171 -19.20 -11.69 27.17
CA PRO A 171 -18.54 -12.07 25.93
C PRO A 171 -19.47 -12.15 24.73
N ALA A 172 -20.69 -12.68 24.88
CA ALA A 172 -21.63 -12.79 23.77
C ALA A 172 -22.01 -11.40 23.25
N ASP A 173 -22.40 -10.49 24.13
CA ASP A 173 -22.84 -9.15 23.74
C ASP A 173 -21.69 -8.33 23.15
N ALA A 174 -20.51 -8.38 23.76
CA ALA A 174 -19.32 -7.69 23.27
C ALA A 174 -18.92 -8.18 21.86
N ILE A 175 -18.94 -9.50 21.62
CA ILE A 175 -18.55 -10.09 20.33
C ILE A 175 -19.60 -9.80 19.25
N PHE A 176 -20.89 -9.90 19.57
CA PHE A 176 -21.95 -9.54 18.63
C PHE A 176 -21.97 -8.04 18.34
N THR A 177 -21.65 -7.21 19.33
CA THR A 177 -21.48 -5.76 19.15
C THR A 177 -20.28 -5.46 18.25
N ALA A 178 -19.16 -6.18 18.39
CA ALA A 178 -18.01 -6.07 17.50
C ALA A 178 -18.35 -6.44 16.05
N ALA A 179 -19.08 -7.54 15.83
CA ALA A 179 -19.53 -7.91 14.49
C ALA A 179 -20.43 -6.82 13.87
N ARG A 180 -21.37 -6.27 14.64
CA ARG A 180 -22.23 -5.17 14.19
C ARG A 180 -21.45 -3.88 13.90
N TYR A 181 -20.47 -3.53 14.74
CA TYR A 181 -19.59 -2.38 14.53
C TYR A 181 -18.82 -2.51 13.21
N LEU A 182 -18.14 -3.64 13.00
CA LEU A 182 -17.37 -3.88 11.78
C LEU A 182 -18.26 -3.87 10.54
N CYS A 183 -19.45 -4.47 10.63
CA CYS A 183 -20.38 -4.50 9.51
C CYS A 183 -20.86 -3.10 9.11
N ALA A 184 -21.22 -2.27 10.09
CA ALA A 184 -21.62 -0.89 9.87
C ALA A 184 -20.49 -0.03 9.27
N ASN A 185 -19.23 -0.43 9.45
CA ASN A 185 -18.05 0.21 8.88
C ASN A 185 -17.57 -0.46 7.57
N GLY A 186 -18.36 -1.36 6.98
CA GLY A 186 -18.10 -1.91 5.65
C GLY A 186 -17.24 -3.17 5.61
N ALA A 187 -17.04 -3.87 6.74
CA ALA A 187 -16.19 -5.06 6.77
C ALA A 187 -16.63 -6.20 5.84
N GLY A 188 -17.90 -6.24 5.45
CA GLY A 188 -18.43 -7.20 4.47
C GLY A 188 -18.11 -6.87 3.00
N ASN A 189 -17.58 -5.68 2.70
CA ASN A 189 -17.44 -5.14 1.35
C ASN A 189 -16.06 -5.45 0.73
N GLY A 190 -15.57 -6.67 0.92
CA GLY A 190 -14.25 -7.11 0.46
C GLY A 190 -13.08 -6.52 1.24
N ASP A 191 -11.85 -6.77 0.77
CA ASP A 191 -10.62 -6.49 1.52
C ASP A 191 -10.44 -5.01 1.89
N ALA A 192 -10.78 -4.10 0.97
CA ALA A 192 -10.70 -2.66 1.22
C ALA A 192 -11.68 -2.22 2.32
N GLY A 193 -12.91 -2.75 2.30
CA GLY A 193 -13.91 -2.49 3.33
C GLY A 193 -13.50 -3.05 4.69
N LEU A 194 -12.93 -4.25 4.72
CA LEU A 194 -12.40 -4.86 5.94
C LEU A 194 -11.25 -4.04 6.55
N GLN A 195 -10.28 -3.61 5.74
CA GLN A 195 -9.16 -2.78 6.21
C GLN A 195 -9.66 -1.45 6.79
N ALA A 196 -10.59 -0.79 6.11
CA ALA A 196 -11.19 0.46 6.61
C ALA A 196 -11.96 0.24 7.92
N ALA A 197 -12.73 -0.84 8.05
CA ALA A 197 -13.46 -1.17 9.26
C ALA A 197 -12.54 -1.47 10.46
N LEU A 198 -11.42 -2.16 10.22
CA LEU A 198 -10.40 -2.42 11.24
C LEU A 198 -9.68 -1.14 11.67
N TRP A 199 -9.36 -0.24 10.72
CA TRP A 199 -8.78 1.07 11.05
C TRP A 199 -9.75 1.95 11.85
N ASN A 200 -11.06 1.86 11.58
CA ASN A 200 -12.07 2.53 12.41
C ASN A 200 -12.21 1.87 13.79
N TYR A 201 -11.88 0.59 13.94
CA TYR A 201 -11.85 -0.08 15.24
C TYR A 201 -10.68 0.44 16.09
N ASN A 202 -9.51 0.55 15.46
CA ASN A 202 -8.30 1.13 16.05
C ASN A 202 -7.49 1.84 14.94
N HIS A 203 -7.28 3.15 15.09
CA HIS A 203 -6.69 4.06 14.11
C HIS A 203 -5.16 3.87 13.95
N ALA A 204 -4.73 2.64 13.69
CA ALA A 204 -3.33 2.28 13.58
C ALA A 204 -3.10 1.20 12.52
N ASP A 205 -2.24 1.49 11.54
CA ASP A 205 -1.92 0.55 10.45
C ASP A 205 -1.33 -0.76 10.97
N TRP A 206 -0.50 -0.68 12.03
CA TRP A 206 0.08 -1.88 12.65
C TRP A 206 -0.99 -2.80 13.24
N TYR A 207 -2.09 -2.24 13.76
CA TYR A 207 -3.20 -3.01 14.33
C TYR A 207 -3.94 -3.75 13.23
N VAL A 208 -4.27 -3.05 12.13
CA VAL A 208 -4.92 -3.64 10.96
C VAL A 208 -4.10 -4.81 10.42
N GLN A 209 -2.80 -4.61 10.21
CA GLN A 209 -1.92 -5.64 9.69
C GLN A 209 -1.77 -6.83 10.65
N LEU A 210 -1.66 -6.59 11.96
CA LEU A 210 -1.57 -7.64 12.97
C LEU A 210 -2.85 -8.48 13.03
N VAL A 211 -4.02 -7.85 13.04
CA VAL A 211 -5.31 -8.54 13.06
C VAL A 211 -5.48 -9.40 11.82
N LEU A 212 -5.15 -8.88 10.63
CA LEU A 212 -5.22 -9.66 9.38
C LEU A 212 -4.23 -10.84 9.38
N ALA A 213 -3.01 -10.62 9.87
CA ALA A 213 -2.00 -11.68 9.98
C ALA A 213 -2.42 -12.78 10.96
N LEU A 214 -3.00 -12.43 12.11
CA LEU A 214 -3.57 -13.38 13.08
C LEU A 214 -4.76 -14.12 12.49
N ALA A 215 -5.70 -13.42 11.85
CA ALA A 215 -6.87 -14.02 11.24
C ALA A 215 -6.52 -15.02 10.12
N ALA A 216 -5.37 -14.87 9.46
CA ALA A 216 -4.88 -15.83 8.47
C ALA A 216 -4.35 -17.14 9.10
N LYS A 217 -3.99 -17.12 10.39
CA LYS A 217 -3.45 -18.28 11.12
C LYS A 217 -4.51 -19.07 11.88
N ILE A 218 -5.62 -18.44 12.27
CA ILE A 218 -6.70 -19.08 13.02
C ILE A 218 -7.48 -20.02 12.11
N SER A 219 -7.56 -21.31 12.50
CA SER A 219 -8.30 -22.37 11.80
C SER A 219 -9.57 -22.80 12.50
#